data_AF-A0A1S3IZZ5-F1
#
_entry.id   AF-A0A1S3IZZ5-F1
#
_cell.length_a   1.000
_cell.length_b   1.000
_cell.length_c   1.000
_cell.angle_alpha   90.00
_cell.angle_beta   90.00
_cell.angle_gamma   90.00
#
_symmetry.space_group_name_H-M   'P 1'
#
loop_
_entity.id
_entity.type
_entity.pdbx_description
1 polymer ?
#
loop_
_entity_poly.entity_id
_entity_poly.type
_entity_poly.pdbx_seq_one_letter_code
_entity_poly.pdbx_strand_id
1 'polypeptide(L)'
;MESKVKPVQMMASSETSESQEKDTKEQAESSLSNKDDKNMVTVSVFTPMGAHVFYSPGTHNTMDMAIEPLVTCRLCLMELPAREMYEMQDCQCLYCQMCVIQYLTVMISDGNVLVITCPDARCRQGGKFLPSEIEQLVDTMTFKRYQRLKFSKEVDLDPSRMWCPEIGCETVCHVCPLSDKKNVQGIPVKCPKCYLEFCSICKSNWHADEPCDAYNSKVKGHDAGIPISSEEESKIKRCPMCHIPIERADGCAQMMCRQCKHVFCWYCLQSLQDDFLLRHYDKGPCKNKLGHSRASVMWHRTQVVGIFAGFGLLLLIASPFLLLAAPCLLCCKCNACKACAEEEDV
;
A
#
# COMPACT_ATOMS: atom_id res chain seq x y z
N MET A 1 -0.68 -1.60 -61.33
CA MET A 1 -1.64 -1.14 -60.29
C MET A 1 -0.83 -0.47 -59.20
N GLU A 2 -1.25 0.71 -58.75
CA GLU A 2 -0.58 1.46 -57.68
C GLU A 2 -1.09 1.03 -56.30
N SER A 3 -0.23 0.98 -55.29
CA SER A 3 -0.61 1.13 -53.87
C SER A 3 0.58 1.54 -53.00
N LYS A 4 0.71 2.85 -52.80
CA LYS A 4 1.47 3.58 -51.77
C LYS A 4 2.05 2.74 -50.61
N VAL A 5 3.37 2.77 -50.47
CA VAL A 5 4.06 2.64 -49.16
C VAL A 5 4.55 4.04 -48.75
N LYS A 6 4.40 4.39 -47.46
CA LYS A 6 5.03 5.57 -46.85
C LYS A 6 5.48 5.23 -45.42
N PRO A 7 6.79 5.22 -45.12
CA PRO A 7 7.27 5.44 -43.76
C PRO A 7 7.30 6.94 -43.43
N VAL A 8 7.23 7.29 -42.14
CA VAL A 8 7.49 8.64 -41.63
C VAL A 8 8.90 8.67 -41.04
N GLN A 9 9.59 9.81 -41.20
CA GLN A 9 11.00 9.99 -40.85
C GLN A 9 11.12 10.96 -39.66
N MET A 10 12.06 10.70 -38.74
CA MET A 10 12.38 11.59 -37.62
C MET A 10 13.52 12.56 -38.00
N MET A 11 13.51 13.78 -37.44
CA MET A 11 14.64 14.47 -36.75
C MET A 11 14.49 16.01 -36.73
N ALA A 12 14.35 16.55 -35.51
CA ALA A 12 15.00 17.74 -34.91
C ALA A 12 15.09 19.15 -35.61
N SER A 13 14.94 20.17 -34.75
CA SER A 13 15.54 21.54 -34.81
C SER A 13 15.01 22.56 -35.84
N SER A 14 15.03 23.88 -35.60
CA SER A 14 15.13 24.73 -34.37
C SER A 14 14.87 26.21 -34.71
N GLU A 15 14.76 27.10 -33.70
CA GLU A 15 14.70 28.59 -33.81
C GLU A 15 13.36 29.15 -34.41
N THR A 16 12.80 30.31 -34.05
CA THR A 16 13.10 31.47 -33.14
C THR A 16 11.72 32.05 -32.65
N SER A 17 11.49 33.12 -31.88
CA SER A 17 12.24 34.25 -31.24
C SER A 17 11.46 34.80 -30.00
N GLU A 18 11.68 36.07 -29.62
CA GLU A 18 10.95 36.88 -28.62
C GLU A 18 9.47 37.22 -29.03
N SER A 19 8.59 37.89 -28.24
CA SER A 19 8.85 38.84 -27.13
C SER A 19 7.72 39.08 -26.11
N GLN A 20 8.16 39.52 -24.92
CA GLN A 20 7.56 40.50 -23.99
C GLN A 20 6.30 40.20 -23.14
N GLU A 21 6.50 40.49 -21.86
CA GLU A 21 5.65 40.45 -20.67
C GLU A 21 4.93 41.80 -20.45
N LYS A 22 3.73 41.78 -19.82
CA LYS A 22 3.19 42.93 -19.05
C LYS A 22 1.99 42.60 -18.16
N ASP A 23 1.92 43.33 -17.05
CA ASP A 23 0.78 43.54 -16.13
C ASP A 23 -0.54 43.90 -16.86
N THR A 24 -1.74 43.80 -16.26
CA THR A 24 -2.09 44.42 -14.97
C THR A 24 -3.35 43.85 -14.30
N LYS A 25 -3.43 44.01 -12.97
CA LYS A 25 -4.66 44.05 -12.17
C LYS A 25 -5.76 44.92 -12.81
N GLU A 26 -7.01 44.57 -12.57
CA GLU A 26 -8.11 45.55 -12.58
C GLU A 26 -9.08 45.30 -11.41
N GLN A 27 -9.76 46.35 -10.95
CA GLN A 27 -10.65 46.34 -9.78
C GLN A 27 -12.08 46.71 -10.20
N ALA A 28 -13.05 46.38 -9.34
CA ALA A 28 -14.46 46.64 -9.59
C ALA A 28 -14.78 48.14 -9.77
N GLU A 29 -15.62 48.44 -10.77
CA GLU A 29 -16.50 49.61 -10.75
C GLU A 29 -17.92 49.19 -10.41
N SER A 30 -18.63 50.04 -9.68
CA SER A 30 -20.03 49.86 -9.31
C SER A 30 -20.91 50.90 -10.01
N SER A 31 -22.12 50.51 -10.40
CA SER A 31 -23.15 51.45 -10.88
C SER A 31 -24.45 51.21 -10.13
N LEU A 32 -24.91 52.23 -9.41
CA LEU A 32 -26.22 52.24 -8.76
C LEU A 32 -27.28 52.71 -9.76
N SER A 33 -28.47 52.12 -9.66
CA SER A 33 -29.72 52.79 -10.04
C SER A 33 -30.76 52.50 -8.97
N ASN A 34 -31.40 53.55 -8.43
CA ASN A 34 -32.35 53.43 -7.33
C ASN A 34 -33.76 53.15 -7.84
N LYS A 35 -34.46 52.25 -7.15
CA LYS A 35 -35.83 52.47 -6.65
C LYS A 35 -36.22 51.41 -5.63
N ASP A 36 -36.48 51.87 -4.41
CA ASP A 36 -37.56 51.51 -3.48
C ASP A 36 -38.35 50.24 -3.89
N ASP A 37 -38.54 49.23 -3.03
CA ASP A 37 -39.08 49.37 -1.66
C ASP A 37 -38.96 48.04 -0.87
N LYS A 38 -39.19 48.10 0.45
CA LYS A 38 -39.34 47.00 1.44
C LYS A 38 -38.09 46.20 1.83
N ASN A 39 -37.83 46.23 3.14
CA ASN A 39 -36.66 45.69 3.82
C ASN A 39 -36.58 44.16 3.81
N MET A 40 -35.54 43.59 3.18
CA MET A 40 -35.19 42.16 3.24
C MET A 40 -33.74 42.00 3.69
N VAL A 41 -33.51 41.43 4.87
CA VAL A 41 -32.16 41.21 5.41
C VAL A 41 -31.63 39.86 4.96
N THR A 42 -30.98 39.82 3.78
CA THR A 42 -30.24 38.63 3.30
C THR A 42 -28.90 38.49 4.03
N VAL A 43 -28.83 37.55 4.98
CA VAL A 43 -27.56 37.13 5.61
C VAL A 43 -26.90 36.06 4.75
N SER A 44 -25.96 36.47 3.89
CA SER A 44 -25.22 35.56 3.01
C SER A 44 -24.04 34.91 3.73
N VAL A 45 -24.26 33.74 4.34
CA VAL A 45 -23.17 32.91 4.89
C VAL A 45 -22.56 32.07 3.77
N PHE A 46 -21.33 32.41 3.35
CA PHE A 46 -20.60 31.62 2.36
C PHE A 46 -20.12 30.29 2.95
N THR A 47 -20.64 29.18 2.42
CA THR A 47 -20.02 27.84 2.54
C THR A 47 -19.52 27.38 1.16
N PRO A 48 -18.41 26.62 1.08
CA PRO A 48 -17.74 26.33 -0.18
C PRO A 48 -18.37 25.15 -0.96
N MET A 49 -19.69 25.20 -1.20
CA MET A 49 -20.43 24.49 -2.25
C MET A 49 -21.89 25.00 -2.24
N GLY A 50 -22.33 25.63 -3.34
CA GLY A 50 -23.50 26.50 -3.33
C GLY A 50 -24.85 25.80 -3.19
N ALA A 51 -25.43 25.84 -1.99
CA ALA A 51 -26.83 25.50 -1.72
C ALA A 51 -27.61 26.77 -1.32
N HIS A 52 -28.62 27.15 -2.13
CA HIS A 52 -29.51 28.26 -1.80
C HIS A 52 -30.66 27.78 -0.91
N VAL A 53 -30.70 28.24 0.35
CA VAL A 53 -31.81 27.98 1.27
C VAL A 53 -32.81 29.13 1.20
N PHE A 54 -34.03 28.84 0.74
CA PHE A 54 -35.15 29.77 0.76
C PHE A 54 -35.98 29.57 2.03
N TYR A 55 -36.16 30.63 2.82
CA TYR A 55 -37.11 30.66 3.94
C TYR A 55 -38.33 31.52 3.59
N SER A 56 -39.52 30.99 3.78
CA SER A 56 -40.76 31.77 3.86
C SER A 56 -41.16 31.93 5.33
N PRO A 57 -41.52 33.15 5.79
CA PRO A 57 -41.92 33.37 7.17
C PRO A 57 -43.38 32.94 7.39
N GLY A 58 -43.59 31.75 7.97
CA GLY A 58 -44.94 31.27 8.27
C GLY A 58 -45.00 29.97 9.08
N THR A 59 -45.76 30.01 10.17
CA THR A 59 -46.08 28.92 11.13
C THR A 59 -44.99 28.53 12.14
N HIS A 60 -45.45 28.29 13.37
CA HIS A 60 -44.63 28.06 14.56
C HIS A 60 -44.33 26.56 14.72
N ASN A 61 -43.49 26.02 13.85
CA ASN A 61 -42.97 24.66 14.00
C ASN A 61 -41.61 24.70 14.69
N THR A 62 -41.46 24.01 15.81
CA THR A 62 -40.16 23.74 16.44
C THR A 62 -39.38 22.80 15.52
N MET A 63 -38.51 23.37 14.68
CA MET A 63 -37.53 22.60 13.93
C MET A 63 -36.54 21.98 14.91
N ASP A 64 -36.73 20.70 15.20
CA ASP A 64 -35.77 19.89 15.93
C ASP A 64 -34.51 19.76 15.06
N MET A 65 -33.51 20.62 15.33
CA MET A 65 -32.22 20.59 14.64
C MET A 65 -31.41 19.41 15.16
N ALA A 66 -31.78 18.20 14.71
CA ALA A 66 -31.09 16.96 15.03
C ALA A 66 -29.62 17.06 14.60
N ILE A 67 -28.74 17.24 15.59
CA ILE A 67 -27.30 17.31 15.40
C ILE A 67 -26.84 15.93 14.90
N GLU A 68 -26.37 15.85 13.65
CA GLU A 68 -25.91 14.58 13.06
C GLU A 68 -24.73 14.04 13.89
N PRO A 69 -24.81 12.82 14.44
CA PRO A 69 -23.80 12.31 15.37
C PRO A 69 -22.46 12.14 14.67
N LEU A 70 -21.45 12.83 15.21
CA LEU A 70 -20.07 12.75 14.73
C LEU A 70 -19.40 11.46 15.24
N VAL A 71 -18.54 10.88 14.40
CA VAL A 71 -17.81 9.64 14.67
C VAL A 71 -16.34 9.84 14.33
N THR A 72 -15.45 9.48 15.25
CA THR A 72 -14.00 9.61 15.05
C THR A 72 -13.45 8.52 14.11
N CYS A 73 -12.79 8.91 13.03
CA CYS A 73 -12.09 8.00 12.13
C CYS A 73 -10.80 7.48 12.76
N ARG A 74 -10.64 6.16 12.89
CA ARG A 74 -9.45 5.54 13.51
C ARG A 74 -8.13 5.70 12.73
N LEU A 75 -8.17 6.21 11.48
CA LEU A 75 -6.98 6.40 10.64
C LEU A 75 -6.48 7.85 10.63
N CYS A 76 -7.36 8.83 10.40
CA CYS A 76 -6.98 10.26 10.39
C CYS A 76 -7.28 11.00 11.70
N LEU A 77 -7.96 10.35 12.66
CA LEU A 77 -8.38 10.90 13.96
C LEU A 77 -9.33 12.11 13.90
N MET A 78 -9.81 12.46 12.70
CA MET A 78 -10.87 13.46 12.50
C MET A 78 -12.22 12.91 12.93
N GLU A 79 -13.12 13.80 13.36
CA GLU A 79 -14.53 13.52 13.60
C GLU A 79 -15.34 13.93 12.36
N LEU A 80 -16.19 13.02 11.85
CA LEU A 80 -17.02 13.24 10.66
C LEU A 80 -18.46 12.77 10.90
N PRO A 81 -19.45 13.29 10.16
CA PRO A 81 -20.82 12.78 10.23
C PRO A 81 -20.90 11.31 9.81
N ALA A 82 -21.80 10.54 10.42
CA ALA A 82 -21.90 9.09 10.22
C ALA A 82 -22.02 8.66 8.74
N ARG A 83 -22.65 9.47 7.88
CA ARG A 83 -22.79 9.22 6.42
C ARG A 83 -21.46 9.20 5.64
N GLU A 84 -20.42 9.87 6.16
CA GLU A 84 -19.07 9.96 5.55
C GLU A 84 -18.13 8.86 6.08
N MET A 85 -18.65 8.03 6.99
CA MET A 85 -17.98 6.87 7.53
C MET A 85 -18.23 5.61 6.69
N TYR A 86 -17.42 4.61 6.95
CA TYR A 86 -17.49 3.28 6.40
C TYR A 86 -17.24 2.26 7.53
N GLU A 87 -18.13 1.28 7.63
CA GLU A 87 -18.02 0.17 8.57
C GLU A 87 -17.62 -1.10 7.80
N MET A 88 -16.48 -1.71 8.18
CA MET A 88 -16.04 -2.97 7.58
C MET A 88 -16.96 -4.13 7.99
N GLN A 89 -17.50 -4.88 7.02
CA GLN A 89 -18.49 -5.95 7.26
C GLN A 89 -17.93 -7.05 8.18
N ASP A 90 -16.66 -7.44 7.99
CA ASP A 90 -16.02 -8.57 8.67
C ASP A 90 -15.56 -8.25 10.11
N CYS A 91 -15.58 -6.98 10.55
CA CYS A 91 -15.09 -6.61 11.89
C CYS A 91 -15.64 -5.32 12.52
N GLN A 92 -16.67 -4.69 11.93
CA GLN A 92 -17.38 -3.53 12.48
C GLN A 92 -16.47 -2.35 12.86
N CYS A 93 -15.34 -2.22 12.16
CA CYS A 93 -14.36 -1.16 12.40
C CYS A 93 -14.66 0.05 11.51
N LEU A 94 -14.77 1.23 12.15
CA LEU A 94 -15.21 2.48 11.54
C LEU A 94 -14.04 3.40 11.14
N TYR A 95 -14.10 3.89 9.92
CA TYR A 95 -13.15 4.82 9.30
C TYR A 95 -13.91 5.77 8.37
N CYS A 96 -13.39 6.96 8.05
CA CYS A 96 -13.99 7.76 6.98
C CYS A 96 -13.69 7.13 5.61
N GLN A 97 -14.63 7.27 4.67
CA GLN A 97 -14.55 6.65 3.34
C GLN A 97 -13.23 7.03 2.62
N MET A 98 -12.83 8.30 2.69
CA MET A 98 -11.55 8.79 2.15
C MET A 98 -10.33 7.98 2.63
N CYS A 99 -10.25 7.66 3.92
CA CYS A 99 -9.14 6.87 4.46
C CYS A 99 -9.17 5.40 4.00
N VAL A 100 -10.36 4.81 3.85
CA VAL A 100 -10.50 3.43 3.36
C VAL A 100 -10.12 3.35 1.88
N ILE A 101 -10.61 4.27 1.05
CA ILE A 101 -10.29 4.35 -0.37
C ILE A 101 -8.78 4.52 -0.58
N GLN A 102 -8.14 5.43 0.17
CA GLN A 102 -6.69 5.61 0.10
C GLN A 102 -5.93 4.35 0.57
N TYR A 103 -6.36 3.70 1.65
CA TYR A 103 -5.76 2.45 2.13
C TYR A 103 -5.84 1.31 1.10
N LEU A 104 -7.03 1.08 0.53
CA LEU A 104 -7.23 0.09 -0.53
C LEU A 104 -6.37 0.42 -1.76
N THR A 105 -6.33 1.69 -2.18
CA THR A 105 -5.53 2.14 -3.33
C THR A 105 -4.04 1.88 -3.12
N VAL A 106 -3.50 2.13 -1.92
CA VAL A 106 -2.10 1.80 -1.58
C VAL A 106 -1.87 0.29 -1.58
N MET A 107 -2.74 -0.49 -0.91
CA MET A 107 -2.60 -1.96 -0.84
C MET A 107 -2.68 -2.63 -2.23
N ILE A 108 -3.52 -2.10 -3.14
CA ILE A 108 -3.66 -2.55 -4.53
C ILE A 108 -2.49 -2.06 -5.40
N SER A 109 -1.92 -0.89 -5.11
CA SER A 109 -0.72 -0.38 -5.78
C SER A 109 0.50 -1.25 -5.47
N ASP A 110 0.74 -1.55 -4.19
CA ASP A 110 1.81 -2.44 -3.70
C ASP A 110 1.61 -3.92 -4.05
N GLY A 111 0.42 -4.30 -4.55
CA GLY A 111 0.08 -5.68 -4.88
C GLY A 111 -0.16 -6.58 -3.66
N ASN A 112 -0.52 -6.02 -2.50
CA ASN A 112 -0.90 -6.75 -1.29
C ASN A 112 -2.37 -7.26 -1.38
N VAL A 113 -2.73 -7.90 -2.49
CA VAL A 113 -4.12 -8.11 -2.94
C VAL A 113 -4.74 -9.47 -2.63
N LEU A 114 -3.94 -10.47 -2.22
CA LEU A 114 -4.46 -11.81 -1.89
C LEU A 114 -5.44 -11.76 -0.71
N VAL A 115 -5.06 -11.05 0.35
CA VAL A 115 -5.87 -10.72 1.52
C VAL A 115 -5.53 -9.28 1.92
N ILE A 116 -6.52 -8.39 1.89
CA ILE A 116 -6.42 -7.04 2.46
C ILE A 116 -7.14 -7.07 3.80
N THR A 117 -6.43 -6.77 4.89
CA THR A 117 -6.94 -6.83 6.26
C THR A 117 -7.46 -5.46 6.74
N CYS A 118 -8.09 -5.47 7.91
CA CYS A 118 -8.46 -4.28 8.67
C CYS A 118 -7.23 -3.37 8.90
N PRO A 119 -7.35 -2.04 8.72
CA PRO A 119 -6.25 -1.10 8.97
C PRO A 119 -5.82 -0.98 10.44
N ASP A 120 -6.72 -1.20 11.39
CA ASP A 120 -6.42 -1.16 12.82
C ASP A 120 -5.68 -2.45 13.26
N ALA A 121 -4.39 -2.33 13.53
CA ALA A 121 -3.55 -3.43 14.02
C ALA A 121 -3.97 -3.98 15.41
N ARG A 122 -4.95 -3.36 16.09
CA ARG A 122 -5.59 -3.85 17.33
C ARG A 122 -7.01 -4.37 17.09
N CYS A 123 -7.45 -4.51 15.83
CA CYS A 123 -8.71 -5.17 15.46
C CYS A 123 -8.72 -6.63 15.94
N ARG A 124 -9.54 -6.94 16.94
CA ARG A 124 -9.59 -8.27 17.58
C ARG A 124 -9.97 -9.40 16.64
N GLN A 125 -10.80 -9.12 15.62
CA GLN A 125 -11.25 -10.11 14.64
C GLN A 125 -10.25 -10.29 13.48
N GLY A 126 -9.30 -9.36 13.28
CA GLY A 126 -8.39 -9.38 12.14
C GLY A 126 -9.11 -9.37 10.78
N GLY A 127 -10.28 -8.70 10.72
CA GLY A 127 -11.21 -8.79 9.60
C GLY A 127 -10.62 -8.37 8.26
N LYS A 128 -11.27 -8.77 7.17
CA LYS A 128 -10.75 -8.66 5.79
C LYS A 128 -11.75 -7.95 4.90
N PHE A 129 -11.24 -7.20 3.93
CA PHE A 129 -12.09 -6.64 2.88
C PHE A 129 -12.53 -7.74 1.91
N LEU A 130 -13.84 -7.90 1.74
CA LEU A 130 -14.45 -8.74 0.71
C LEU A 130 -14.24 -8.09 -0.67
N PRO A 131 -14.13 -8.86 -1.77
CA PRO A 131 -13.99 -8.30 -3.12
C PRO A 131 -15.11 -7.31 -3.48
N SER A 132 -16.33 -7.55 -2.99
CA SER A 132 -17.50 -6.68 -3.18
C SER A 132 -17.42 -5.36 -2.40
N GLU A 133 -16.80 -5.33 -1.22
CA GLU A 133 -16.53 -4.08 -0.51
C GLU A 133 -15.52 -3.24 -1.30
N ILE A 134 -14.46 -3.89 -1.83
CA ILE A 134 -13.43 -3.22 -2.64
C ILE A 134 -14.06 -2.64 -3.91
N GLU A 135 -14.90 -3.42 -4.61
CA GLU A 135 -15.61 -2.99 -5.84
C GLU A 135 -16.53 -1.76 -5.63
N GLN A 136 -17.12 -1.63 -4.44
CA GLN A 136 -17.97 -0.49 -4.08
C GLN A 136 -17.18 0.75 -3.64
N LEU A 137 -15.95 0.57 -3.15
CA LEU A 137 -15.13 1.64 -2.58
C LEU A 137 -14.15 2.27 -3.57
N VAL A 138 -13.49 1.47 -4.42
CA VAL A 138 -12.47 1.97 -5.35
C VAL A 138 -13.02 2.13 -6.77
N ASP A 139 -12.37 2.96 -7.57
CA ASP A 139 -12.78 3.16 -8.96
C ASP A 139 -12.58 1.89 -9.83
N THR A 140 -13.29 1.85 -10.95
CA THR A 140 -13.30 0.74 -11.91
C THR A 140 -11.91 0.34 -12.43
N MET A 141 -10.94 1.26 -12.53
CA MET A 141 -9.56 0.93 -12.92
C MET A 141 -8.78 0.29 -11.76
N THR A 142 -8.90 0.86 -10.55
CA THR A 142 -8.28 0.29 -9.35
C THR A 142 -8.85 -1.09 -9.01
N PHE A 143 -10.15 -1.32 -9.19
CA PHE A 143 -10.73 -2.65 -8.99
C PHE A 143 -10.29 -3.66 -10.06
N LYS A 144 -10.22 -3.25 -11.34
CA LYS A 144 -9.63 -4.09 -12.40
C LYS A 144 -8.15 -4.40 -12.16
N ARG A 145 -7.39 -3.47 -11.56
CA ARG A 145 -6.01 -3.71 -11.10
C ARG A 145 -5.98 -4.75 -9.96
N TYR A 146 -6.86 -4.63 -8.95
CA TYR A 146 -7.00 -5.62 -7.88
C TYR A 146 -7.27 -7.01 -8.45
N GLN A 147 -8.27 -7.17 -9.32
CA GLN A 147 -8.61 -8.45 -9.95
C GLN A 147 -7.41 -9.07 -10.71
N ARG A 148 -6.75 -8.30 -11.58
CA ARG A 148 -5.58 -8.76 -12.35
C ARG A 148 -4.43 -9.19 -11.45
N LEU A 149 -4.07 -8.37 -10.46
CA LEU A 149 -2.96 -8.68 -9.54
C LEU A 149 -3.30 -9.88 -8.65
N LYS A 150 -4.55 -10.03 -8.22
CA LYS A 150 -4.98 -11.16 -7.38
C LYS A 150 -4.92 -12.46 -8.15
N PHE A 151 -5.51 -12.51 -9.35
CA PHE A 151 -5.41 -13.68 -10.23
C PHE A 151 -3.96 -14.01 -10.60
N SER A 152 -3.13 -13.00 -10.88
CA SER A 152 -1.68 -13.18 -11.11
C SER A 152 -0.98 -13.85 -9.93
N LYS A 153 -1.28 -13.46 -8.68
CA LYS A 153 -0.72 -14.10 -7.49
C LYS A 153 -1.32 -15.47 -7.17
N GLU A 154 -2.59 -15.70 -7.49
CA GLU A 154 -3.22 -17.03 -7.37
C GLU A 154 -2.59 -18.04 -8.34
N VAL A 155 -2.23 -17.60 -9.55
CA VAL A 155 -1.46 -18.41 -10.52
C VAL A 155 -0.02 -18.64 -10.06
N ASP A 156 0.67 -17.62 -9.53
CA ASP A 156 2.04 -17.76 -8.98
C ASP A 156 2.12 -18.71 -7.76
N LEU A 157 1.01 -18.97 -7.08
CA LEU A 157 0.91 -19.87 -5.92
C LEU A 157 0.53 -21.32 -6.28
N ASP A 158 0.03 -21.56 -7.50
CA ASP A 158 -0.43 -22.86 -7.97
C ASP A 158 0.70 -23.58 -8.74
N PRO A 159 1.35 -24.62 -8.19
CA PRO A 159 2.46 -25.31 -8.86
C PRO A 159 2.04 -26.11 -10.10
N SER A 160 0.74 -26.21 -10.38
CA SER A 160 0.20 -26.79 -11.62
C SER A 160 -0.07 -25.75 -12.72
N ARG A 161 0.27 -24.48 -12.49
CA ARG A 161 0.02 -23.37 -13.41
C ARG A 161 1.22 -22.44 -13.55
N MET A 162 1.33 -21.78 -14.69
CA MET A 162 2.29 -20.70 -14.89
C MET A 162 1.87 -19.74 -16.00
N TRP A 163 2.29 -18.48 -15.88
CA TRP A 163 2.18 -17.50 -16.96
C TRP A 163 3.11 -17.86 -18.14
N CYS A 164 2.56 -17.84 -19.36
CA CYS A 164 3.33 -17.89 -20.60
C CYS A 164 4.31 -16.70 -20.66
N PRO A 165 5.60 -16.91 -21.01
CA PRO A 165 6.60 -15.85 -21.07
C PRO A 165 6.49 -14.94 -22.30
N GLU A 166 5.68 -15.32 -23.30
CA GLU A 166 5.52 -14.57 -24.54
C GLU A 166 4.87 -13.18 -24.31
N ILE A 167 5.45 -12.14 -24.90
CA ILE A 167 5.10 -10.75 -24.59
C ILE A 167 3.69 -10.44 -25.13
N GLY A 168 2.80 -9.95 -24.26
CA GLY A 168 1.39 -9.71 -24.60
C GLY A 168 0.53 -10.98 -24.76
N CYS A 169 1.09 -12.18 -24.51
CA CYS A 169 0.30 -13.41 -24.59
C CYS A 169 -0.65 -13.58 -23.40
N GLU A 170 -0.21 -13.21 -22.18
CA GLU A 170 -1.00 -13.20 -20.93
C GLU A 170 -1.84 -14.48 -20.71
N THR A 171 -1.29 -15.65 -21.10
CA THR A 171 -2.00 -16.93 -21.02
C THR A 171 -1.47 -17.80 -19.89
N VAL A 172 -2.36 -18.26 -19.02
CA VAL A 172 -2.05 -19.26 -18.00
C VAL A 172 -1.96 -20.63 -18.66
N CYS A 173 -0.77 -21.23 -18.58
CA CYS A 173 -0.48 -22.57 -19.05
C CYS A 173 -0.56 -23.55 -17.87
N HIS A 174 -1.00 -24.78 -18.13
CA HIS A 174 -0.97 -25.85 -17.13
C HIS A 174 0.36 -26.59 -17.19
N VAL A 175 0.83 -27.02 -16.02
CA VAL A 175 2.08 -27.74 -15.79
C VAL A 175 1.71 -29.03 -15.06
N CYS A 176 2.16 -30.18 -15.57
CA CYS A 176 2.01 -31.46 -14.87
C CYS A 176 3.28 -31.71 -14.03
N PRO A 177 3.28 -31.43 -12.71
CA PRO A 177 4.47 -31.64 -11.89
C PRO A 177 4.80 -33.13 -11.83
N LEU A 178 5.96 -33.52 -12.37
CA LEU A 178 6.49 -34.87 -12.20
C LEU A 178 6.78 -35.14 -10.72
N SER A 179 6.38 -36.31 -10.24
CA SER A 179 6.34 -36.64 -8.81
C SER A 179 7.71 -36.81 -8.14
N ASP A 180 8.77 -37.01 -8.92
CA ASP A 180 10.11 -37.33 -8.42
C ASP A 180 10.90 -36.09 -7.96
N LYS A 181 10.71 -35.73 -6.70
CA LYS A 181 11.38 -34.64 -5.95
C LYS A 181 12.91 -34.75 -5.82
N LYS A 182 13.59 -35.54 -6.67
CA LYS A 182 15.02 -35.81 -6.64
C LYS A 182 15.80 -35.29 -7.86
N ASN A 183 15.14 -34.95 -8.96
CA ASN A 183 15.75 -34.30 -10.11
C ASN A 183 14.93 -33.06 -10.51
N VAL A 184 15.48 -31.87 -10.27
CA VAL A 184 14.85 -30.59 -10.60
C VAL A 184 15.17 -30.22 -12.06
N GLN A 185 14.75 -31.08 -12.99
CA GLN A 185 14.87 -30.84 -14.43
C GLN A 185 13.59 -30.22 -14.97
N GLY A 186 13.74 -29.26 -15.88
CA GLY A 186 12.59 -28.59 -16.50
C GLY A 186 11.79 -29.55 -17.38
N ILE A 187 10.51 -29.25 -17.57
CA ILE A 187 9.64 -29.95 -18.52
C ILE A 187 9.15 -28.97 -19.60
N PRO A 188 8.84 -29.43 -20.82
CA PRO A 188 8.25 -28.59 -21.85
C PRO A 188 6.84 -28.18 -21.45
N VAL A 189 6.54 -26.89 -21.56
CA VAL A 189 5.20 -26.32 -21.39
C VAL A 189 4.83 -25.62 -22.68
N LYS A 190 3.70 -26.01 -23.27
CA LYS A 190 3.20 -25.46 -24.53
C LYS A 190 2.02 -24.53 -24.30
N CYS A 191 2.13 -23.30 -24.74
CA CYS A 191 1.06 -22.31 -24.61
C CYS A 191 -0.12 -22.62 -25.54
N PRO A 192 -1.36 -22.72 -25.05
CA PRO A 192 -2.53 -23.01 -25.90
C PRO A 192 -2.96 -21.82 -26.79
N LYS A 193 -2.44 -20.61 -26.56
CA LYS A 193 -2.80 -19.38 -27.32
C LYS A 193 -1.78 -19.04 -28.42
N CYS A 194 -0.49 -18.98 -28.09
CA CYS A 194 0.58 -18.63 -29.04
C CYS A 194 1.43 -19.82 -29.51
N TYR A 195 1.17 -21.03 -28.99
CA TYR A 195 1.91 -22.26 -29.31
C TYR A 195 3.41 -22.30 -28.97
N LEU A 196 3.95 -21.24 -28.34
CA LEU A 196 5.31 -21.23 -27.78
C LEU A 196 5.51 -22.41 -26.82
N GLU A 197 6.64 -23.09 -26.98
CA GLU A 197 7.08 -24.20 -26.14
C GLU A 197 8.32 -23.79 -25.34
N PHE A 198 8.18 -23.77 -24.02
CA PHE A 198 9.14 -23.15 -23.09
C PHE A 198 9.39 -24.05 -21.88
N CYS A 199 10.52 -23.86 -21.22
CA CYS A 199 10.92 -24.62 -20.05
C CYS A 199 10.17 -24.14 -18.80
N SER A 200 9.57 -25.07 -18.05
CA SER A 200 8.78 -24.80 -16.84
C SER A 200 9.55 -24.05 -15.73
N ILE A 201 10.88 -24.15 -15.70
CA ILE A 201 11.73 -23.56 -14.65
C ILE A 201 12.26 -22.19 -15.06
N CYS A 202 13.06 -22.10 -16.12
CA CYS A 202 13.72 -20.85 -16.51
C CYS A 202 12.80 -19.89 -17.30
N LYS A 203 11.70 -20.40 -17.88
CA LYS A 203 10.79 -19.71 -18.80
C LYS A 203 11.42 -19.25 -20.13
N SER A 204 12.64 -19.69 -20.44
CA SER A 204 13.24 -19.59 -21.78
C SER A 204 12.65 -20.66 -22.70
N ASN A 205 12.93 -20.59 -24.01
CA ASN A 205 12.57 -21.63 -24.99
C ASN A 205 12.96 -23.03 -24.49
N TRP A 206 12.19 -24.06 -24.85
CA TRP A 206 12.42 -25.42 -24.37
C TRP A 206 13.83 -25.95 -24.73
N HIS A 207 14.48 -26.58 -23.74
CA HIS A 207 15.81 -27.17 -23.86
C HIS A 207 15.85 -28.51 -23.09
N ALA A 208 16.20 -29.59 -23.78
CA ALA A 208 16.24 -30.94 -23.18
C ALA A 208 17.65 -31.32 -22.69
N ASP A 209 18.67 -30.97 -23.47
CA ASP A 209 20.01 -31.57 -23.39
C ASP A 209 20.93 -30.94 -22.33
N GLU A 210 20.56 -29.79 -21.76
CA GLU A 210 21.39 -29.06 -20.80
C GLU A 210 20.56 -28.37 -19.68
N PRO A 211 21.16 -28.17 -18.49
CA PRO A 211 20.48 -27.49 -17.39
C PRO A 211 20.24 -26.01 -17.67
N CYS A 212 19.23 -25.44 -17.00
CA CYS A 212 18.77 -24.06 -17.20
C CYS A 212 19.89 -23.02 -17.18
N ASP A 213 20.85 -23.15 -16.27
CA ASP A 213 21.92 -22.15 -16.10
C ASP A 213 22.93 -22.18 -17.26
N ALA A 214 23.21 -23.35 -17.82
CA ALA A 214 24.06 -23.50 -19.01
C ALA A 214 23.37 -22.91 -20.25
N TYR A 215 22.09 -23.24 -20.44
CA TYR A 215 21.27 -22.69 -21.52
C TYR A 215 21.17 -21.16 -21.47
N ASN A 216 20.80 -20.61 -20.31
CA ASN A 216 20.64 -19.16 -20.12
C ASN A 216 21.97 -18.40 -20.27
N SER A 217 23.10 -19.01 -19.91
CA SER A 217 24.43 -18.42 -20.10
C SER A 217 24.80 -18.28 -21.59
N LYS A 218 24.35 -19.21 -22.44
CA LYS A 218 24.52 -19.13 -23.90
C LYS A 218 23.60 -18.08 -24.53
N VAL A 219 22.30 -18.12 -24.22
CA VAL A 219 21.29 -17.25 -24.85
C VAL A 219 21.56 -15.76 -24.58
N LYS A 220 21.96 -15.40 -23.36
CA LYS A 220 22.35 -14.02 -22.99
C LYS A 220 23.54 -13.47 -23.78
N GLY A 221 24.35 -14.32 -24.42
CA GLY A 221 25.45 -13.88 -25.27
C GLY A 221 25.02 -13.32 -26.63
N HIS A 222 23.74 -13.44 -27.00
CA HIS A 222 23.27 -13.17 -28.35
C HIS A 222 22.10 -12.16 -28.46
N ASP A 223 21.53 -11.74 -27.33
CA ASP A 223 20.54 -10.64 -27.25
C ASP A 223 20.79 -9.79 -25.99
N ALA A 224 21.06 -8.50 -26.19
CA ALA A 224 21.70 -7.62 -25.20
C ALA A 224 20.70 -6.91 -24.26
N GLY A 225 19.78 -7.68 -23.67
CA GLY A 225 18.77 -7.20 -22.72
C GLY A 225 19.35 -6.77 -21.36
N ILE A 226 19.86 -5.53 -21.29
CA ILE A 226 20.48 -4.85 -20.14
C ILE A 226 21.75 -5.58 -19.62
N PRO A 227 22.96 -5.03 -19.81
CA PRO A 227 24.16 -5.61 -19.21
C PRO A 227 24.09 -5.49 -17.69
N ILE A 228 23.92 -6.62 -17.01
CA ILE A 228 24.06 -6.72 -15.56
C ILE A 228 25.54 -6.56 -15.24
N SER A 229 25.94 -5.32 -14.90
CA SER A 229 27.24 -5.03 -14.31
C SER A 229 27.51 -5.96 -13.13
N SER A 230 28.69 -6.58 -13.10
CA SER A 230 29.31 -7.28 -11.95
C SER A 230 28.31 -7.91 -10.96
N GLU A 231 28.14 -9.24 -10.97
CA GLU A 231 27.12 -9.92 -10.14
C GLU A 231 27.14 -9.56 -8.63
N GLU A 232 28.28 -9.13 -8.09
CA GLU A 232 28.41 -8.57 -6.73
C GLU A 232 27.68 -7.22 -6.51
N GLU A 233 27.63 -6.36 -7.53
CA GLU A 233 27.20 -4.95 -7.46
C GLU A 233 25.88 -4.64 -8.19
N SER A 234 25.40 -5.56 -9.04
CA SER A 234 24.08 -5.50 -9.66
C SER A 234 22.98 -5.05 -8.69
N LYS A 235 22.26 -3.97 -9.02
CA LYS A 235 21.18 -3.39 -8.18
C LYS A 235 19.92 -4.25 -8.10
N ILE A 236 19.71 -5.11 -9.10
CA ILE A 236 18.53 -5.99 -9.23
C ILE A 236 19.02 -7.43 -9.34
N LYS A 237 18.51 -8.31 -8.49
CA LYS A 237 18.71 -9.77 -8.55
C LYS A 237 17.37 -10.49 -8.49
N ARG A 238 17.34 -11.78 -8.80
CA ARG A 238 16.14 -12.63 -8.67
C ARG A 238 16.12 -13.33 -7.31
N CYS A 239 14.94 -13.50 -6.74
CA CYS A 239 14.77 -14.31 -5.52
C CYS A 239 15.22 -15.77 -5.76
N PRO A 240 15.98 -16.41 -4.86
CA PRO A 240 16.38 -17.81 -5.04
C PRO A 240 15.21 -18.81 -5.03
N MET A 241 14.07 -18.48 -4.39
CA MET A 241 12.93 -19.41 -4.26
C MET A 241 11.80 -19.23 -5.28
N CYS A 242 11.55 -18.01 -5.76
CA CYS A 242 10.45 -17.72 -6.68
C CYS A 242 10.84 -16.87 -7.90
N HIS A 243 12.14 -16.57 -8.04
CA HIS A 243 12.75 -15.89 -9.18
C HIS A 243 12.19 -14.52 -9.58
N ILE A 244 11.27 -13.94 -8.80
CA ILE A 244 10.81 -12.55 -8.95
C ILE A 244 12.02 -11.59 -8.84
N PRO A 245 12.13 -10.56 -9.70
CA PRO A 245 13.15 -9.53 -9.54
C PRO A 245 12.94 -8.76 -8.24
N ILE A 246 14.06 -8.45 -7.57
CA ILE A 246 14.15 -7.69 -6.33
C ILE A 246 15.26 -6.67 -6.53
N GLU A 247 14.91 -5.38 -6.37
CA GLU A 247 15.89 -4.31 -6.22
C GLU A 247 16.36 -4.21 -4.77
N ARG A 248 17.66 -3.96 -4.57
CA ARG A 248 18.23 -3.67 -3.25
C ARG A 248 18.27 -2.17 -3.00
N ALA A 249 17.43 -1.72 -2.08
CA ALA A 249 17.68 -0.47 -1.37
C ALA A 249 18.92 -0.62 -0.47
N ASP A 250 19.72 0.44 -0.34
CA ASP A 250 21.03 0.41 0.28
C ASP A 250 21.05 0.02 1.78
N GLY A 251 22.24 -0.32 2.27
CA GLY A 251 22.46 -0.81 3.62
C GLY A 251 22.42 -2.33 3.69
N CYS A 252 21.35 -2.90 4.24
CA CYS A 252 21.32 -4.32 4.62
C CYS A 252 21.52 -5.29 3.44
N ALA A 253 22.27 -6.38 3.68
CA ALA A 253 22.48 -7.47 2.72
C ALA A 253 21.65 -8.73 3.02
N GLN A 254 20.99 -8.81 4.18
CA GLN A 254 19.95 -9.81 4.44
C GLN A 254 18.65 -9.27 3.82
N MET A 255 18.13 -9.97 2.81
CA MET A 255 16.93 -9.56 2.10
C MET A 255 15.79 -10.54 2.36
N MET A 256 14.56 -10.00 2.42
CA MET A 256 13.33 -10.77 2.47
C MET A 256 12.54 -10.53 1.19
N CYS A 257 12.18 -11.60 0.47
CA CYS A 257 11.33 -11.47 -0.72
C CYS A 257 9.94 -10.97 -0.32
N ARG A 258 9.48 -9.84 -0.90
CA ARG A 258 8.14 -9.30 -0.60
C ARG A 258 7.01 -10.27 -0.99
N GLN A 259 7.21 -11.11 -2.01
CA GLN A 259 6.26 -12.12 -2.49
C GLN A 259 6.26 -13.36 -1.58
N CYS A 260 7.30 -14.20 -1.63
CA CYS A 260 7.32 -15.51 -0.94
C CYS A 260 7.84 -15.47 0.52
N LYS A 261 8.17 -14.29 1.05
CA LYS A 261 8.73 -14.05 2.41
C LYS A 261 10.05 -14.76 2.73
N HIS A 262 10.65 -15.46 1.77
CA HIS A 262 11.94 -16.13 1.94
C HIS A 262 13.06 -15.12 2.26
N VAL A 263 13.88 -15.44 3.25
CA VAL A 263 15.03 -14.63 3.67
C VAL A 263 16.32 -15.22 3.09
N PHE A 264 17.15 -14.38 2.46
CA PHE A 264 18.37 -14.79 1.76
C PHE A 264 19.46 -13.71 1.79
N CYS A 265 20.71 -14.08 1.50
CA CYS A 265 21.83 -13.15 1.38
C CYS A 265 21.92 -12.57 -0.04
N TRP A 266 22.02 -11.24 -0.18
CA TRP A 266 22.13 -10.58 -1.49
C TRP A 266 23.33 -11.02 -2.33
N TYR A 267 24.48 -11.27 -1.68
CA TYR A 267 25.72 -11.52 -2.40
C TYR A 267 25.76 -12.92 -3.02
N CYS A 268 25.51 -13.95 -2.21
CA CYS A 268 25.61 -15.37 -2.62
C CYS A 268 24.27 -16.06 -2.90
N LEU A 269 23.14 -15.37 -2.71
CA LEU A 269 21.76 -15.89 -2.84
C LEU A 269 21.41 -17.09 -1.94
N GLN A 270 22.28 -17.49 -1.01
CA GLN A 270 22.00 -18.55 -0.03
C GLN A 270 20.84 -18.14 0.88
N SER A 271 19.95 -19.10 1.19
CA SER A 271 18.90 -18.91 2.19
C SER A 271 19.48 -18.63 3.58
N LEU A 272 18.80 -17.74 4.31
CA LEU A 272 19.07 -17.35 5.69
C LEU A 272 17.85 -17.58 6.60
N GLN A 273 16.87 -18.39 6.16
CA GLN A 273 15.60 -18.59 6.88
C GLN A 273 15.81 -19.03 8.34
N ASP A 274 16.79 -19.91 8.56
CA ASP A 274 17.15 -20.45 9.88
C ASP A 274 18.38 -19.77 10.52
N ASP A 275 18.97 -18.74 9.90
CA ASP A 275 20.14 -18.02 10.45
C ASP A 275 19.72 -16.76 11.21
N PHE A 276 18.87 -16.95 12.22
CA PHE A 276 18.40 -15.91 13.15
C PHE A 276 19.52 -15.20 13.93
N LEU A 277 20.75 -15.73 13.88
CA LEU A 277 21.97 -15.16 14.46
C LEU A 277 22.93 -14.53 13.43
N LEU A 278 22.55 -14.40 12.14
CA LEU A 278 23.35 -13.72 11.10
C LEU A 278 24.79 -14.28 10.94
N ARG A 279 25.03 -15.54 11.33
CA ARG A 279 26.35 -16.19 11.36
C ARG A 279 26.97 -16.33 9.97
N HIS A 280 26.14 -16.33 8.93
CA HIS A 280 26.56 -16.24 7.53
C HIS A 280 27.52 -15.08 7.25
N TYR A 281 27.42 -13.97 7.99
CA TYR A 281 28.27 -12.78 7.81
C TYR A 281 29.53 -12.79 8.70
N ASP A 282 29.77 -13.83 9.49
CA ASP A 282 30.95 -13.93 10.37
C ASP A 282 32.14 -14.62 9.67
N LYS A 283 31.89 -15.38 8.59
CA LYS A 283 32.88 -16.22 7.87
C LYS A 283 32.59 -16.27 6.36
N GLY A 284 33.55 -16.79 5.57
CA GLY A 284 33.36 -17.04 4.14
C GLY A 284 33.29 -15.77 3.26
N PRO A 285 32.81 -15.88 2.00
CA PRO A 285 32.85 -14.78 1.03
C PRO A 285 31.88 -13.63 1.35
N CYS A 286 30.91 -13.85 2.25
CA CYS A 286 29.99 -12.82 2.73
C CYS A 286 30.42 -12.20 4.06
N LYS A 287 31.61 -12.54 4.59
CA LYS A 287 32.12 -12.00 5.85
C LYS A 287 32.10 -10.46 5.84
N ASN A 288 31.58 -9.86 6.91
CA ASN A 288 31.40 -8.42 7.10
C ASN A 288 30.48 -7.71 6.08
N LYS A 289 29.98 -8.37 5.01
CA LYS A 289 29.16 -7.75 3.96
C LYS A 289 27.70 -7.46 4.38
N LEU A 290 27.36 -7.48 5.68
CA LEU A 290 25.98 -7.29 6.18
C LEU A 290 25.43 -5.87 5.94
N GLY A 291 26.29 -4.84 5.93
CA GLY A 291 25.92 -3.44 5.71
C GLY A 291 25.45 -2.66 6.95
N HIS A 292 25.34 -3.32 8.12
CA HIS A 292 25.16 -2.65 9.41
C HIS A 292 25.86 -3.44 10.53
N SER A 293 26.08 -2.80 11.68
CA SER A 293 26.61 -3.49 12.86
C SER A 293 25.59 -4.48 13.43
N ARG A 294 26.05 -5.65 13.87
CA ARG A 294 25.24 -6.61 14.64
C ARG A 294 24.82 -6.02 16.00
N ALA A 295 25.64 -5.12 16.55
CA ALA A 295 25.43 -4.52 17.86
C ALA A 295 24.18 -3.64 17.92
N SER A 296 23.83 -2.89 16.87
CA SER A 296 22.62 -2.05 16.87
C SER A 296 21.33 -2.86 16.89
N VAL A 297 21.28 -3.97 16.15
CA VAL A 297 20.11 -4.89 16.15
C VAL A 297 19.97 -5.61 17.49
N MET A 298 21.07 -6.05 18.09
CA MET A 298 21.05 -6.63 19.44
C MET A 298 20.68 -5.59 20.50
N TRP A 299 21.22 -4.37 20.42
CA TRP A 299 20.91 -3.26 21.32
C TRP A 299 19.43 -2.89 21.26
N HIS A 300 18.84 -2.71 20.08
CA HIS A 300 17.40 -2.45 19.94
C HIS A 300 16.53 -3.56 20.55
N ARG A 301 16.88 -4.85 20.35
CA ARG A 301 16.15 -5.97 20.95
C ARG A 301 16.21 -5.91 22.49
N THR A 302 17.41 -5.75 23.06
CA THR A 302 17.59 -5.67 24.52
C THR A 302 16.95 -4.39 25.10
N GLN A 303 17.04 -3.26 24.40
CA GLN A 303 16.43 -1.98 24.79
C GLN A 303 14.91 -2.09 24.85
N VAL A 304 14.26 -2.69 23.85
CA VAL A 304 12.80 -2.89 23.85
C VAL A 304 12.36 -3.80 24.99
N VAL A 305 13.08 -4.91 25.25
CA VAL A 305 12.81 -5.78 26.41
C VAL A 305 13.00 -5.02 27.74
N GLY A 306 14.06 -4.24 27.87
CA GLY A 306 14.32 -3.41 29.05
C GLY A 306 13.26 -2.33 29.28
N ILE A 307 12.74 -1.70 28.22
CA ILE A 307 11.63 -0.74 28.29
C ILE A 307 10.36 -1.43 28.81
N PHE A 308 9.98 -2.59 28.26
CA PHE A 308 8.79 -3.32 28.73
C PHE A 308 8.93 -3.82 30.17
N ALA A 309 10.11 -4.32 30.55
CA ALA A 309 10.39 -4.73 31.93
C ALA A 309 10.36 -3.53 32.90
N GLY A 310 10.92 -2.38 32.50
CA GLY A 310 10.93 -1.15 33.29
C GLY A 310 9.52 -0.57 33.50
N PHE A 311 8.70 -0.50 32.44
CA PHE A 311 7.29 -0.08 32.57
C PHE A 311 6.47 -1.06 33.40
N GLY A 312 6.69 -2.39 33.26
CA GLY A 312 6.03 -3.40 34.08
C GLY A 312 6.36 -3.23 35.57
N LEU A 313 7.63 -3.06 35.92
CA LEU A 313 8.07 -2.81 37.30
C LEU A 313 7.51 -1.48 37.84
N LEU A 314 7.52 -0.41 37.05
CA LEU A 314 6.99 0.90 37.44
C LEU A 314 5.49 0.82 37.72
N LEU A 315 4.71 0.12 36.90
CA LEU A 315 3.27 -0.07 37.11
C LEU A 315 2.99 -0.93 38.36
N LEU A 316 3.80 -1.96 38.64
CA LEU A 316 3.68 -2.75 39.87
C LEU A 316 3.96 -1.91 41.13
N ILE A 317 4.98 -1.03 41.09
CA ILE A 317 5.30 -0.13 42.20
C ILE A 317 4.26 0.99 42.35
N ALA A 318 3.74 1.53 41.26
CA ALA A 318 2.76 2.62 41.27
C ALA A 318 1.35 2.15 41.68
N SER A 319 0.97 0.90 41.37
CA SER A 319 -0.38 0.37 41.59
C SER A 319 -0.90 0.56 43.04
N PRO A 320 -0.16 0.24 44.12
CA PRO A 320 -0.59 0.52 45.49
C PRO A 320 -0.87 2.01 45.76
N PHE A 321 -0.02 2.92 45.27
CA PHE A 321 -0.21 4.36 45.45
C PHE A 321 -1.40 4.89 44.65
N LEU A 322 -1.62 4.38 43.44
CA LEU A 322 -2.78 4.71 42.62
C LEU A 322 -4.08 4.22 43.25
N LEU A 323 -4.09 3.02 43.85
CA LEU A 323 -5.25 2.50 44.59
C LEU A 323 -5.55 3.31 45.85
N LEU A 324 -4.53 3.76 46.59
CA LEU A 324 -4.69 4.65 47.75
C LEU A 324 -5.14 6.07 47.35
N ALA A 325 -4.69 6.57 46.19
CA ALA A 325 -5.10 7.88 45.68
C ALA A 325 -6.48 7.87 45.00
N ALA A 326 -6.97 6.72 44.51
CA ALA A 326 -8.21 6.64 43.73
C ALA A 326 -9.44 7.23 44.44
N PRO A 327 -9.71 6.97 45.74
CA PRO A 327 -10.81 7.60 46.46
C PRO A 327 -10.69 9.12 46.50
N CYS A 328 -9.48 9.65 46.75
CA CYS A 328 -9.23 11.09 46.79
C CYS A 328 -9.41 11.72 45.40
N LEU A 329 -8.89 11.09 44.34
CA LEU A 329 -9.03 11.58 42.96
C LEU A 329 -10.50 11.59 42.50
N LEU A 330 -11.27 10.56 42.85
CA LEU A 330 -12.71 10.49 42.58
C LEU A 330 -13.48 11.56 43.37
N CYS A 331 -13.23 11.71 44.68
CA CYS A 331 -13.87 12.75 45.50
C CYS A 331 -13.53 14.18 45.04
N CYS A 332 -12.28 14.45 44.66
CA CYS A 332 -11.89 15.74 44.07
C CYS A 332 -12.62 16.00 42.74
N LYS A 333 -12.83 14.96 41.91
CA LYS A 333 -13.63 15.07 40.68
C LYS A 333 -15.10 15.37 40.99
N CYS A 334 -15.67 14.78 42.04
CA CYS A 334 -17.04 15.07 42.49
C CYS A 334 -17.20 16.47 43.11
N ASN A 335 -16.22 16.99 43.86
CA ASN A 335 -16.29 18.37 44.37
C ASN A 335 -16.27 19.41 43.24
N ALA A 336 -15.53 19.15 42.16
CA ALA A 336 -15.57 20.00 40.95
C ALA A 336 -16.96 20.03 40.27
N CYS A 337 -17.81 19.02 40.48
CA CYS A 337 -19.20 19.03 40.00
C CYS A 337 -20.17 19.74 40.95
N LYS A 338 -19.85 19.91 42.24
CA LYS A 338 -20.70 20.67 43.19
C LYS A 338 -20.57 22.18 43.01
N ALA A 339 -19.38 22.66 42.65
CA ALA A 339 -19.08 24.08 42.46
C ALA A 339 -19.81 24.75 41.27
N CYS A 340 -20.71 24.03 40.57
CA CYS A 340 -21.53 24.54 39.47
C CYS A 340 -23.04 24.39 39.74
N ALA A 341 -23.45 24.17 40.99
CA ALA A 341 -24.84 23.92 41.38
C ALA A 341 -25.38 24.89 42.45
N GLU A 342 -24.67 25.98 42.74
CA GLU A 342 -24.98 26.93 43.83
C GLU A 342 -25.00 28.41 43.36
N GLU A 343 -25.12 28.67 42.04
CA GLU A 343 -25.26 30.03 41.45
C GLU A 343 -26.65 30.33 40.82
N GLU A 344 -27.66 29.48 41.04
CA GLU A 344 -29.06 29.72 40.59
C GLU A 344 -30.06 29.75 41.78
N ASP A 345 -29.82 30.56 42.83
CA ASP A 345 -30.84 30.83 43.87
C ASP A 345 -30.54 32.06 44.78
N VAL A 346 -30.47 33.28 44.22
CA VAL A 346 -30.55 34.59 44.95
C VAL A 346 -31.29 35.65 44.13
#